data_AF-A0A1Y4HXL7-F1
#
_entry.id   AF-A0A1Y4HXL7-F1
#
_cell.length_a   1.000
_cell.length_b   1.000
_cell.length_c   1.000
_cell.angle_alpha   90.00
_cell.angle_beta   90.00
_cell.angle_gamma   90.00
#
_symmetry.space_group_name_H-M   'P 1'
#
loop_
_entity.id
_entity.type
_entity.pdbx_description
1 polymer ?
#
loop_
_entity_poly.entity_id
_entity_poly.type
_entity_poly.pdbx_seq_one_letter_code
_entity_poly.pdbx_strand_id
1 'polypeptide(L)'
;MAGLMSSLGSLGGALSGAAGGLSYQNLKSKYQDFSQPEAVVEFNGQVFQSDTMIVTDISVEATCGFEASVATLRLYGVFDIHTGKFRYSEIEKNVILGASFVLKLGYLGTVQTVFVGFISTISFGFESSDLPYIEVTAMDVKGVMMANSYAQQLTSHSYGEAVSEILKRTSYEKLRSANAITAVYVTDTPDKQAGTGGNKASAETIEMVEESDYDFVVKAAKKFNYEFFVDRGEVYFRKAKSDASILMELGVGSGLVDFEIGYDITGLVGNVEVRSMNPGTGKVITAKKKLTNNLSTGTRAKGIISSSKKVYIDPTVTTQEQADARAAYLAEEISYRLGSLECTCPGIPDLVPGRFVKVTGLGVPVDNTFYITSVIHEFREDTGYRTRLIAKASEVRK
;
A
#
# COMPACT_ATOMS: atom_id res chain seq x y z
N MET A 1 37.25 14.41 -5.63
CA MET A 1 37.05 14.70 -4.19
C MET A 1 36.02 15.81 -4.08
N ALA A 2 34.76 15.47 -3.92
CA ALA A 2 33.67 16.35 -3.51
C ALA A 2 32.63 15.43 -2.87
N GLY A 3 32.45 15.58 -1.57
CA GLY A 3 31.79 14.60 -0.70
C GLY A 3 30.28 14.57 -0.88
N LEU A 4 29.75 13.35 -0.95
CA LEU A 4 28.37 13.04 -0.58
C LEU A 4 28.24 13.23 0.93
N MET A 5 27.54 14.29 1.35
CA MET A 5 27.03 14.39 2.71
C MET A 5 25.82 13.47 2.85
N SER A 6 26.01 12.39 3.60
CA SER A 6 24.95 11.59 4.19
C SER A 6 24.31 12.36 5.34
N SER A 7 23.10 12.88 5.14
CA SER A 7 22.26 13.37 6.24
C SER A 7 21.36 12.25 6.75
N LEU A 8 21.89 11.46 7.67
CA LEU A 8 21.09 10.66 8.62
C LEU A 8 20.41 11.63 9.59
N GLY A 9 19.19 12.04 9.27
CA GLY A 9 18.29 12.82 10.12
C GLY A 9 16.95 12.11 10.28
N SER A 10 16.48 12.00 11.51
CA SER A 10 15.29 11.27 11.96
C SER A 10 13.96 11.81 11.40
N LEU A 11 13.61 11.44 10.16
CA LEU A 11 12.29 11.63 9.53
C LEU A 11 11.56 10.29 9.29
N GLY A 12 11.91 9.25 10.05
CA GLY A 12 11.46 7.88 9.83
C GLY A 12 9.95 7.70 10.01
N GLY A 13 9.19 7.92 8.94
CA GLY A 13 7.75 7.65 8.89
C GLY A 13 6.96 8.43 7.83
N ALA A 14 7.45 9.58 7.36
CA ALA A 14 6.77 10.37 6.34
C ALA A 14 6.89 9.69 4.95
N LEU A 15 5.79 9.63 4.19
CA LEU A 15 5.86 9.20 2.78
C LEU A 15 6.58 10.27 1.94
N SER A 16 7.40 9.86 0.98
CA SER A 16 8.12 10.77 0.05
C SER A 16 7.22 11.47 -0.98
N GLY A 17 5.89 11.31 -0.88
CA GLY A 17 4.90 11.88 -1.80
C GLY A 17 4.52 13.33 -1.54
N ALA A 18 3.52 13.81 -2.30
CA ALA A 18 2.98 15.16 -2.18
C ALA A 18 2.76 15.54 -0.70
N ALA A 19 3.27 16.72 -0.33
CA ALA A 19 3.04 17.29 0.99
C ALA A 19 1.53 17.35 1.26
N GLY A 20 1.10 17.04 2.48
CA GLY A 20 -0.31 17.17 2.85
C GLY A 20 -0.85 18.57 2.54
N GLY A 21 -2.14 18.67 2.22
CA GLY A 21 -2.78 19.94 1.85
C GLY A 21 -2.83 20.23 0.35
N LEU A 22 -2.96 19.19 -0.49
CA LEU A 22 -3.39 19.36 -1.88
C LEU A 22 -4.75 20.08 -1.92
N SER A 23 -4.86 21.06 -2.80
CA SER A 23 -6.11 21.78 -3.07
C SER A 23 -6.62 21.42 -4.46
N TYR A 24 -7.93 21.17 -4.58
CA TYR A 24 -8.54 20.83 -5.86
C TYR A 24 -8.32 21.92 -6.90
N GLN A 25 -8.36 23.20 -6.49
CA GLN A 25 -8.12 24.31 -7.42
C GLN A 25 -6.67 24.33 -7.91
N ASN A 26 -5.70 24.05 -7.04
CA ASN A 26 -4.30 23.97 -7.44
C ASN A 26 -4.05 22.80 -8.40
N LEU A 27 -4.69 21.64 -8.15
CA LEU A 27 -4.62 20.49 -9.05
C LEU A 27 -5.28 20.78 -10.40
N LYS A 28 -6.43 21.46 -10.39
CA LYS A 28 -7.13 21.91 -11.60
C LYS A 28 -6.24 22.83 -12.45
N SER A 29 -5.54 23.77 -11.83
CA SER A 29 -4.54 24.60 -12.53
C SER A 29 -3.31 23.81 -13.00
N LYS A 30 -2.77 22.91 -12.16
CA LYS A 30 -1.62 22.06 -12.49
C LYS A 30 -1.89 21.15 -13.70
N TYR A 31 -3.11 20.62 -13.77
CA TYR A 31 -3.53 19.64 -14.77
C TYR A 31 -4.45 20.23 -15.85
N GLN A 32 -4.41 21.55 -16.06
CA GLN A 32 -5.15 22.23 -17.14
C GLN A 32 -6.61 21.78 -17.21
N ASP A 33 -7.34 21.92 -16.11
CA ASP A 33 -8.73 21.51 -15.95
C ASP A 33 -8.99 20.00 -16.10
N PHE A 34 -7.96 19.17 -15.89
CA PHE A 34 -8.00 17.73 -16.14
C PHE A 34 -8.37 17.43 -17.61
N SER A 35 -7.94 18.29 -18.52
CA SER A 35 -8.20 18.16 -19.96
C SER A 35 -7.13 17.31 -20.64
N GLN A 36 -7.54 16.50 -21.62
CA GLN A 36 -6.68 15.63 -22.42
C GLN A 36 -5.73 14.75 -21.56
N PRO A 37 -6.27 13.67 -20.96
CA PRO A 37 -5.47 12.69 -20.25
C PRO A 37 -4.30 12.16 -21.09
N GLU A 38 -3.17 11.92 -20.43
CA GLU A 38 -1.95 11.40 -21.05
C GLU A 38 -1.35 10.29 -20.19
N ALA A 39 -0.85 9.25 -20.86
CA ALA A 39 -0.12 8.15 -20.24
C ALA A 39 1.26 8.02 -20.87
N VAL A 40 2.28 7.86 -20.02
CA VAL A 40 3.65 7.59 -20.44
C VAL A 40 4.12 6.34 -19.71
N VAL A 41 4.50 5.32 -20.48
CA VAL A 41 5.06 4.08 -19.96
C VAL A 41 6.52 3.96 -20.32
N GLU A 42 7.32 3.49 -19.37
CA GLU A 42 8.72 3.17 -19.58
C GLU A 42 8.93 1.67 -19.33
N PHE A 43 9.50 0.99 -20.31
CA PHE A 43 9.92 -0.40 -20.21
C PHE A 43 11.44 -0.45 -20.18
N ASN A 44 11.99 -1.11 -19.17
CA ASN A 44 13.44 -1.25 -18.99
C ASN A 44 14.18 0.11 -19.00
N GLY A 45 13.57 1.13 -18.40
CA GLY A 45 14.10 2.51 -18.36
C GLY A 45 14.03 3.28 -19.69
N GLN A 46 13.35 2.75 -20.71
CA GLN A 46 13.13 3.44 -21.99
C GLN A 46 11.66 3.80 -22.14
N VAL A 47 11.38 5.07 -22.46
CA VAL A 47 10.02 5.52 -22.79
C VAL A 47 9.53 4.75 -24.01
N PHE A 48 8.37 4.12 -23.90
CA PHE A 48 7.75 3.43 -25.02
C PHE A 48 7.14 4.43 -25.98
N GLN A 49 7.58 4.38 -27.23
CA GLN A 49 7.01 5.17 -28.32
C GLN A 49 6.88 4.27 -29.55
N SER A 50 5.73 4.36 -30.21
CA SER A 50 5.46 3.63 -31.45
C SER A 50 4.47 4.42 -32.30
N ASP A 51 4.71 4.46 -33.61
CA ASP A 51 3.77 5.04 -34.57
C ASP A 51 2.63 4.07 -34.92
N THR A 52 2.76 2.79 -34.54
CA THR A 52 1.84 1.71 -34.95
C THR A 52 1.15 1.01 -33.78
N MET A 53 1.68 1.15 -32.57
CA MET A 53 1.13 0.52 -31.36
C MET A 53 0.60 1.57 -30.40
N ILE A 54 -0.58 1.31 -29.84
CA ILE A 54 -1.27 2.23 -28.94
C ILE A 54 -1.32 1.60 -27.54
N VAL A 55 -0.99 2.39 -26.52
CA VAL A 55 -1.06 2.02 -25.10
C VAL A 55 -2.39 2.53 -24.54
N THR A 56 -3.25 1.63 -24.06
CA THR A 56 -4.52 1.98 -23.40
C THR A 56 -4.96 0.85 -22.47
N ASP A 57 -6.18 0.90 -21.94
CA ASP A 57 -6.72 -0.03 -20.93
C ASP A 57 -5.81 -0.18 -19.72
N ILE A 58 -5.37 0.97 -19.22
CA ILE A 58 -4.43 1.05 -18.12
C ILE A 58 -5.21 0.99 -16.80
N SER A 59 -4.78 0.10 -15.91
CA SER A 59 -5.24 0.05 -14.53
C SER A 59 -4.04 -0.04 -13.60
N VAL A 60 -4.01 0.79 -12.56
CA VAL A 60 -3.01 0.74 -11.49
C VAL A 60 -3.73 0.66 -10.18
N GLU A 61 -3.53 -0.43 -9.43
CA GLU A 61 -3.98 -0.56 -8.07
C GLU A 61 -2.78 -0.47 -7.13
N ALA A 62 -2.67 0.66 -6.43
CA ALA A 62 -1.71 0.87 -5.34
C ALA A 62 -2.41 0.71 -4.00
N THR A 63 -1.85 -0.08 -3.09
CA THR A 63 -2.48 -0.37 -1.79
C THR A 63 -1.49 -0.32 -0.64
N CYS A 64 -1.92 0.20 0.52
CA CYS A 64 -1.19 0.06 1.78
C CYS A 64 -1.64 -1.18 2.58
N GLY A 65 -2.44 -2.05 1.97
CA GLY A 65 -2.73 -3.40 2.43
C GLY A 65 -1.53 -4.34 2.27
N PHE A 66 -1.74 -5.62 2.57
CA PHE A 66 -0.68 -6.61 2.42
C PHE A 66 -0.56 -7.10 0.98
N GLU A 67 -1.63 -7.00 0.20
CA GLU A 67 -1.69 -7.26 -1.23
C GLU A 67 -0.57 -6.52 -2.00
N ALA A 68 -0.07 -7.14 -3.08
CA ALA A 68 0.88 -6.50 -3.98
C ALA A 68 0.16 -5.42 -4.81
N SER A 69 0.81 -4.28 -5.00
CA SER A 69 0.34 -3.31 -5.98
C SER A 69 0.59 -3.83 -7.39
N VAL A 70 -0.34 -3.58 -8.29
CA VAL A 70 -0.33 -4.11 -9.66
C VAL A 70 -0.62 -2.99 -10.65
N ALA A 71 0.08 -3.00 -11.78
CA ALA A 71 -0.26 -2.20 -12.94
C ALA A 71 -0.48 -3.11 -14.14
N THR A 72 -1.55 -2.87 -14.90
CA THR A 72 -1.84 -3.54 -16.17
C THR A 72 -2.02 -2.51 -17.27
N LEU A 73 -1.61 -2.84 -18.48
CA LEU A 73 -1.93 -2.10 -19.69
C LEU A 73 -2.05 -3.02 -20.88
N ARG A 74 -2.69 -2.54 -21.95
CA ARG A 74 -2.75 -3.23 -23.23
C ARG A 74 -2.07 -2.43 -24.32
N LEU A 75 -1.36 -3.17 -25.18
CA LEU A 75 -0.78 -2.70 -26.43
C LEU A 75 -1.65 -3.20 -27.58
N TYR A 76 -2.28 -2.30 -28.30
CA TYR A 76 -3.04 -2.59 -29.53
C TYR A 76 -2.20 -2.26 -30.77
N GLY A 77 -2.68 -2.68 -31.95
CA GLY A 77 -1.88 -2.58 -33.17
C GLY A 77 -0.70 -3.56 -33.15
N VAL A 78 -0.84 -4.70 -32.49
CA VAL A 78 0.25 -5.65 -32.27
C VAL A 78 0.14 -6.91 -33.15
N PHE A 79 -0.88 -7.03 -33.99
CA PHE A 79 -1.12 -8.23 -34.79
C PHE A 79 -1.14 -7.91 -36.28
N ASP A 80 -0.35 -8.67 -37.05
CA ASP A 80 -0.33 -8.60 -38.50
C ASP A 80 -1.31 -9.63 -39.08
N ILE A 81 -2.39 -9.11 -39.69
CA ILE A 81 -3.46 -9.92 -40.27
C ILE A 81 -3.02 -10.71 -41.52
N HIS A 82 -1.96 -10.27 -42.21
CA HIS A 82 -1.48 -10.93 -43.43
C HIS A 82 -0.59 -12.12 -43.09
N THR A 83 0.23 -12.00 -42.03
CA THR A 83 1.11 -13.08 -41.59
C THR A 83 0.50 -13.94 -40.48
N GLY A 84 -0.57 -13.47 -39.82
CA GLY A 84 -1.23 -14.15 -38.70
C GLY A 84 -0.40 -14.17 -37.43
N LYS A 85 0.49 -13.18 -37.23
CA LYS A 85 1.48 -13.16 -36.14
C LYS A 85 1.38 -11.89 -35.31
N PHE A 86 1.68 -12.04 -34.02
CA PHE A 86 1.97 -10.89 -33.17
C PHE A 86 3.33 -10.30 -33.49
N ARG A 87 3.40 -8.96 -33.56
CA ARG A 87 4.59 -8.13 -33.80
C ARG A 87 5.45 -7.95 -32.54
N TYR A 88 5.48 -8.96 -31.67
CA TYR A 88 6.20 -8.89 -30.39
C TYR A 88 7.72 -8.70 -30.58
N SER A 89 8.29 -9.22 -31.67
CA SER A 89 9.70 -9.04 -32.01
C SER A 89 10.12 -7.56 -32.17
N GLU A 90 9.15 -6.65 -32.39
CA GLU A 90 9.41 -5.21 -32.45
C GLU A 90 9.68 -4.60 -31.06
N ILE A 91 9.19 -5.23 -30.00
CA ILE A 91 9.20 -4.70 -28.62
C ILE A 91 9.91 -5.61 -27.61
N GLU A 92 10.26 -6.85 -28.00
CA GLU A 92 10.86 -7.89 -27.14
C GLU A 92 12.21 -7.55 -26.52
N LYS A 93 12.84 -6.42 -26.88
CA LYS A 93 14.07 -5.96 -26.23
C LYS A 93 13.81 -5.26 -24.89
N ASN A 94 12.66 -4.59 -24.78
CA ASN A 94 12.33 -3.77 -23.62
C ASN A 94 11.13 -4.34 -22.85
N VAL A 95 10.16 -4.92 -23.56
CA VAL A 95 8.96 -5.53 -22.97
C VAL A 95 9.25 -7.01 -22.73
N ILE A 96 9.94 -7.33 -21.65
CA ILE A 96 10.31 -8.71 -21.27
C ILE A 96 10.06 -8.98 -19.79
N LEU A 97 9.81 -10.24 -19.44
CA LEU A 97 9.63 -10.65 -18.05
C LEU A 97 10.85 -10.23 -17.19
N GLY A 98 10.56 -9.61 -16.05
CA GLY A 98 11.56 -9.10 -15.12
C GLY A 98 12.15 -7.73 -15.48
N ALA A 99 11.85 -7.16 -16.65
CA ALA A 99 12.25 -5.79 -16.96
C ALA A 99 11.57 -4.80 -16.00
N SER A 100 12.23 -3.68 -15.72
CA SER A 100 11.63 -2.61 -14.95
C SER A 100 10.47 -1.96 -15.70
N PHE A 101 9.48 -1.50 -14.94
CA PHE A 101 8.26 -0.93 -15.46
C PHE A 101 7.94 0.33 -14.66
N VAL A 102 7.80 1.45 -15.37
CA VAL A 102 7.36 2.73 -14.77
C VAL A 102 6.18 3.24 -15.56
N LEU A 103 5.11 3.59 -14.85
CA LEU A 103 3.92 4.16 -15.45
C LEU A 103 3.65 5.54 -14.86
N LYS A 104 3.43 6.49 -15.76
CA LYS A 104 3.12 7.87 -15.44
C LYS A 104 1.78 8.24 -16.07
N LEU A 105 0.94 8.92 -15.29
CA LEU A 105 -0.36 9.42 -15.74
C LEU A 105 -0.46 10.91 -15.44
N GLY A 106 -1.23 11.62 -16.26
CA GLY A 106 -1.47 13.05 -16.08
C GLY A 106 -2.20 13.65 -17.26
N TYR A 107 -1.84 14.89 -17.59
CA TYR A 107 -2.58 15.72 -18.56
C TYR A 107 -1.65 16.69 -19.26
N LEU A 108 -1.80 16.86 -20.58
CA LEU A 108 -1.12 17.88 -21.40
C LEU A 108 0.39 18.07 -21.06
N GLY A 109 1.18 17.00 -21.16
CA GLY A 109 2.61 16.99 -20.87
C GLY A 109 2.99 17.07 -19.39
N THR A 110 2.02 17.23 -18.48
CA THR A 110 2.22 17.22 -17.03
C THR A 110 1.79 15.87 -16.47
N VAL A 111 2.74 14.94 -16.43
CA VAL A 111 2.55 13.58 -15.90
C VAL A 111 3.25 13.37 -14.56
N GLN A 112 2.76 12.44 -13.76
CA GLN A 112 3.37 11.99 -12.51
C GLN A 112 3.48 10.47 -12.51
N THR A 113 4.55 9.94 -11.93
CA THR A 113 4.68 8.50 -11.69
C THR A 113 3.56 8.03 -10.77
N VAL A 114 2.80 7.04 -11.21
CA VAL A 114 1.75 6.38 -10.42
C VAL A 114 2.14 4.95 -10.05
N PHE A 115 3.11 4.35 -10.75
CA PHE A 115 3.58 3.00 -10.46
C PHE A 115 5.04 2.80 -10.86
N VAL A 116 5.76 2.03 -10.05
CA VAL A 116 7.10 1.49 -10.37
C VAL A 116 7.16 0.05 -9.88
N GLY A 117 7.64 -0.84 -10.74
CA GLY A 117 7.79 -2.26 -10.43
C GLY A 117 8.55 -2.99 -11.52
N PHE A 118 8.20 -4.26 -11.73
CA PHE A 118 8.76 -5.07 -12.80
C PHE A 118 7.67 -5.83 -13.55
N ILE A 119 7.92 -6.16 -14.82
CA ILE A 119 6.99 -6.94 -15.64
C ILE A 119 6.93 -8.38 -15.11
N SER A 120 5.79 -8.77 -14.54
CA SER A 120 5.56 -10.12 -14.00
C SER A 120 4.86 -11.03 -15.01
N THR A 121 4.09 -10.47 -15.95
CA THR A 121 3.36 -11.26 -16.95
C THR A 121 3.25 -10.50 -18.27
N ILE A 122 3.38 -11.23 -19.38
CA ILE A 122 3.09 -10.77 -20.73
C ILE A 122 2.10 -11.78 -21.32
N SER A 123 0.91 -11.31 -21.68
CA SER A 123 -0.16 -12.14 -22.24
C SER A 123 -0.54 -11.66 -23.64
N PHE A 124 -0.96 -12.60 -24.50
CA PHE A 124 -1.36 -12.31 -25.87
C PHE A 124 -2.85 -12.61 -26.02
N GLY A 125 -3.65 -11.58 -26.30
CA GLY A 125 -5.09 -11.67 -26.44
C GLY A 125 -5.52 -11.65 -27.90
N PHE A 126 -6.42 -12.57 -28.27
CA PHE A 126 -7.10 -12.58 -29.56
C PHE A 126 -8.55 -13.02 -29.32
N GLU A 127 -9.43 -12.05 -29.16
CA GLU A 127 -10.83 -12.28 -28.82
C GLU A 127 -11.74 -11.85 -29.97
N SER A 128 -12.92 -12.45 -30.09
CA SER A 128 -13.85 -12.12 -31.19
C SER A 128 -14.49 -10.73 -31.07
N SER A 129 -14.47 -10.16 -29.87
CA SER A 129 -15.13 -8.88 -29.52
C SER A 129 -14.16 -7.72 -29.33
N ASP A 130 -12.85 -7.96 -29.44
CA ASP A 130 -11.81 -6.96 -29.20
C ASP A 130 -10.71 -7.05 -30.26
N LEU A 131 -9.92 -5.99 -30.42
CA LEU A 131 -8.74 -6.01 -31.26
C LEU A 131 -7.66 -6.90 -30.61
N PRO A 132 -6.84 -7.63 -31.39
CA PRO A 132 -5.72 -8.38 -30.82
C PRO A 132 -4.77 -7.48 -30.03
N TYR A 133 -4.36 -7.92 -28.84
CA TYR A 133 -3.59 -7.12 -27.90
C TYR A 133 -2.45 -7.91 -27.26
N ILE A 134 -1.45 -7.18 -26.75
CA ILE A 134 -0.46 -7.69 -25.81
C ILE A 134 -0.73 -7.00 -24.47
N GLU A 135 -1.03 -7.77 -23.44
CA GLU A 135 -1.26 -7.27 -22.09
C GLU A 135 0.01 -7.41 -21.27
N VAL A 136 0.45 -6.30 -20.66
CA VAL A 136 1.60 -6.27 -19.77
C VAL A 136 1.09 -6.06 -18.36
N THR A 137 1.40 -7.01 -17.47
CA THR A 137 1.17 -6.88 -16.03
C THR A 137 2.49 -6.68 -15.32
N ALA A 138 2.56 -5.64 -14.50
CA ALA A 138 3.68 -5.35 -13.63
C ALA A 138 3.26 -5.44 -12.17
N MET A 139 4.15 -5.95 -11.32
CA MET A 139 3.96 -6.04 -9.88
C MET A 139 5.05 -5.26 -9.15
N ASP A 140 4.71 -4.80 -7.94
CA ASP A 140 5.71 -4.29 -7.02
C ASP A 140 6.61 -5.43 -6.47
N VAL A 141 7.62 -5.07 -5.65
CA VAL A 141 8.59 -6.03 -5.07
C VAL A 141 7.93 -7.23 -4.39
N LYS A 142 6.71 -7.09 -3.84
CA LYS A 142 6.04 -8.17 -3.12
C LYS A 142 5.79 -9.37 -4.03
N GLY A 143 5.60 -9.16 -5.34
CA GLY A 143 5.48 -10.25 -6.32
C GLY A 143 6.68 -11.21 -6.32
N VAL A 144 7.90 -10.68 -6.19
CA VAL A 144 9.12 -11.52 -6.06
C VAL A 144 9.22 -12.15 -4.66
N MET A 145 8.83 -11.41 -3.63
CA MET A 145 8.90 -11.89 -2.23
C MET A 145 7.99 -13.09 -1.97
N MET A 146 6.87 -13.20 -2.68
CA MET A 146 5.92 -14.32 -2.55
C MET A 146 6.44 -15.63 -3.18
N ALA A 147 7.44 -15.57 -4.06
CA ALA A 147 7.87 -16.72 -4.86
C ALA A 147 8.79 -17.71 -4.12
N ASN A 148 9.39 -17.30 -3.00
CA ASN A 148 10.34 -18.13 -2.25
C ASN A 148 9.68 -18.77 -1.02
N SER A 149 10.27 -19.86 -0.51
CA SER A 149 9.92 -20.44 0.79
C SER A 149 11.12 -21.25 1.26
N TYR A 150 11.57 -21.00 2.49
CA TYR A 150 12.74 -21.68 3.06
C TYR A 150 12.72 -21.58 4.59
N ALA A 151 13.63 -22.32 5.22
CA ALA A 151 13.94 -22.20 6.64
C ALA A 151 15.31 -21.56 6.83
N GLN A 152 15.38 -20.52 7.65
CA GLN A 152 16.63 -19.80 7.91
C GLN A 152 16.57 -19.06 9.24
N GLN A 153 17.64 -19.17 10.02
CA GLN A 153 17.90 -18.28 11.14
C GLN A 153 18.45 -16.94 10.63
N LEU A 154 17.80 -15.84 10.99
CA LEU A 154 18.26 -14.48 10.69
C LEU A 154 19.26 -14.01 11.75
N THR A 155 20.17 -13.13 11.34
CA THR A 155 21.18 -12.55 12.24
C THR A 155 20.66 -11.37 13.05
N SER A 156 19.50 -10.84 12.66
CA SER A 156 18.84 -9.69 13.25
C SER A 156 18.31 -9.93 14.66
N HIS A 157 18.32 -8.88 15.50
CA HIS A 157 17.86 -8.94 16.89
C HIS A 157 16.46 -8.34 17.11
N SER A 158 15.87 -7.77 16.07
CA SER A 158 14.48 -7.31 16.06
C SER A 158 13.82 -7.58 14.71
N TYR A 159 12.50 -7.61 14.68
CA TYR A 159 11.77 -7.84 13.43
C TYR A 159 11.98 -6.71 12.40
N GLY A 160 12.12 -5.45 12.83
CA GLY A 160 12.46 -4.34 11.92
C GLY A 160 13.85 -4.53 11.29
N GLU A 161 14.83 -5.00 12.06
CA GLU A 161 16.15 -5.36 11.53
C GLU A 161 16.06 -6.57 10.58
N ALA A 162 15.27 -7.58 10.93
CA ALA A 162 15.06 -8.77 10.11
C ALA A 162 14.43 -8.44 8.75
N VAL A 163 13.43 -7.55 8.72
CA VAL A 163 12.84 -7.02 7.48
C VAL A 163 13.92 -6.30 6.65
N SER A 164 14.77 -5.50 7.31
CA SER A 164 15.88 -4.81 6.64
C SER A 164 16.94 -5.78 6.09
N GLU A 165 17.25 -6.85 6.81
CA GLU A 165 18.15 -7.94 6.38
C GLU A 165 17.60 -8.65 5.13
N ILE A 166 16.32 -9.00 5.14
CA ILE A 166 15.62 -9.59 3.99
C ILE A 166 15.71 -8.67 2.78
N LEU A 167 15.35 -7.39 2.93
CA LEU A 167 15.31 -6.43 1.81
C LEU A 167 16.69 -6.07 1.23
N LYS A 168 17.80 -6.51 1.86
CA LYS A 168 19.19 -6.35 1.36
C LYS A 168 19.69 -7.55 0.55
N ARG A 169 18.89 -8.60 0.41
CA ARG A 169 19.27 -9.80 -0.35
C ARG A 169 19.44 -9.50 -1.83
N THR A 170 20.24 -10.33 -2.50
CA THR A 170 20.63 -10.15 -3.91
C THR A 170 19.45 -9.93 -4.87
N SER A 171 18.33 -10.62 -4.67
CA SER A 171 17.14 -10.46 -5.53
C SER A 171 16.59 -9.03 -5.48
N TYR A 172 16.57 -8.40 -4.30
CA TYR A 172 16.07 -7.03 -4.12
C TYR A 172 17.10 -5.99 -4.54
N GLU A 173 18.40 -6.26 -4.35
CA GLU A 173 19.47 -5.42 -4.89
C GLU A 173 19.46 -5.39 -6.43
N LYS A 174 19.12 -6.52 -7.08
CA LYS A 174 18.91 -6.55 -8.54
C LYS A 174 17.73 -5.68 -8.95
N LEU A 175 16.60 -5.75 -8.22
CA LEU A 175 15.44 -4.89 -8.50
C LEU A 175 15.76 -3.40 -8.29
N ARG A 176 16.54 -3.03 -7.27
CA ARG A 176 17.06 -1.67 -7.09
C ARG A 176 17.94 -1.24 -8.25
N SER A 177 18.86 -2.11 -8.67
CA SER A 177 19.76 -1.84 -9.81
C SER A 177 19.01 -1.65 -11.12
N ALA A 178 17.82 -2.28 -11.26
CA ALA A 178 16.93 -2.13 -12.39
C ALA A 178 15.94 -0.93 -12.25
N ASN A 179 15.97 -0.18 -11.16
CA ASN A 179 15.00 0.86 -10.80
C ASN A 179 13.55 0.35 -10.61
N ALA A 180 13.35 -0.93 -10.29
CA ALA A 180 12.07 -1.49 -9.87
C ALA A 180 11.79 -1.30 -8.37
N ILE A 181 12.81 -0.91 -7.59
CA ILE A 181 12.72 -0.42 -6.21
C ILE A 181 13.52 0.88 -6.15
N THR A 182 12.89 1.97 -5.72
CA THR A 182 13.50 3.31 -5.70
C THR A 182 14.03 3.68 -4.32
N ALA A 183 13.38 3.22 -3.26
CA ALA A 183 13.80 3.43 -1.88
C ALA A 183 13.24 2.33 -0.94
N VAL A 184 13.83 2.22 0.25
CA VAL A 184 13.36 1.31 1.30
C VAL A 184 13.35 2.06 2.64
N TYR A 185 12.20 2.07 3.28
CA TYR A 185 11.93 2.72 4.55
C TYR A 185 11.44 1.70 5.57
N VAL A 186 12.34 1.28 6.47
CA VAL A 186 12.01 0.36 7.56
C VAL A 186 12.19 1.11 8.88
N THR A 187 11.11 1.21 9.66
CA THR A 187 11.17 1.79 11.02
C THR A 187 11.36 0.69 12.06
N ASP A 188 12.04 1.03 13.15
CA ASP A 188 12.28 0.12 14.27
C ASP A 188 10.98 -0.42 14.85
N THR A 189 10.94 -1.72 15.16
CA THR A 189 9.81 -2.40 15.82
C THR A 189 9.94 -2.35 17.35
N PRO A 190 8.84 -2.49 18.12
CA PRO A 190 8.86 -2.40 19.58
C PRO A 190 9.75 -3.41 20.32
N ASP A 191 10.11 -4.52 19.67
CA ASP A 191 11.04 -5.53 20.19
C ASP A 191 12.51 -5.13 20.06
N LYS A 192 12.82 -4.00 19.38
CA LYS A 192 14.17 -3.45 19.36
C LYS A 192 14.54 -2.92 20.75
N GLN A 193 15.53 -3.56 21.38
CA GLN A 193 16.06 -3.14 22.68
C GLN A 193 16.68 -1.75 22.57
N ALA A 194 16.15 -0.78 23.31
CA ALA A 194 16.75 0.55 23.41
C ALA A 194 18.05 0.49 24.24
N GLY A 195 19.20 0.41 23.57
CA GLY A 195 20.51 0.69 24.17
C GLY A 195 20.88 -0.16 25.38
N THR A 196 21.28 -1.42 25.16
CA THR A 196 22.21 -2.09 26.08
C THR A 196 23.56 -2.21 25.39
N GLY A 197 24.44 -1.25 25.66
CA GLY A 197 25.89 -1.36 25.45
C GLY A 197 26.51 -2.40 26.39
N GLY A 198 26.03 -3.64 26.32
CA GLY A 198 26.51 -4.76 27.11
C GLY A 198 26.23 -6.05 26.35
N ASN A 199 27.29 -6.79 26.05
CA ASN A 199 27.30 -8.14 25.48
C ASN A 199 26.46 -9.11 26.34
N LYS A 200 25.13 -9.04 26.27
CA LYS A 200 24.25 -10.17 26.54
C LYS A 200 23.60 -10.50 25.22
N ALA A 201 24.13 -11.53 24.56
CA ALA A 201 23.45 -12.15 23.44
C ALA A 201 22.00 -12.41 23.87
N SER A 202 21.03 -11.85 23.13
CA SER A 202 19.66 -12.30 23.27
C SER A 202 19.67 -13.80 22.95
N ALA A 203 19.23 -14.64 23.88
CA ALA A 203 19.11 -16.08 23.62
C ALA A 203 18.02 -16.37 22.57
N GLU A 204 17.19 -15.37 22.26
CA GLU A 204 16.13 -15.44 21.25
C GLU A 204 16.71 -15.08 19.88
N THR A 205 16.59 -16.01 18.95
CA THR A 205 16.92 -15.87 17.53
C THR A 205 15.64 -15.67 16.73
N ILE A 206 15.72 -14.96 15.61
CA ILE A 206 14.59 -14.79 14.71
C ILE A 206 14.69 -15.85 13.63
N GLU A 207 13.76 -16.80 13.68
CA GLU A 207 13.70 -17.92 12.74
C GLU A 207 12.65 -17.67 11.66
N MET A 208 13.01 -17.99 10.43
CA MET A 208 12.08 -18.24 9.34
C MET A 208 11.86 -19.74 9.20
N VAL A 209 10.61 -20.20 9.17
CA VAL A 209 10.28 -21.64 9.13
C VAL A 209 9.25 -21.89 8.04
N GLU A 210 9.71 -22.44 6.91
CA GLU A 210 8.89 -22.78 5.74
C GLU A 210 8.00 -21.63 5.24
N GLU A 211 8.53 -20.40 5.33
CA GLU A 211 7.79 -19.20 4.96
C GLU A 211 8.55 -18.40 3.91
N SER A 212 7.81 -17.65 3.10
CA SER A 212 8.39 -16.72 2.14
C SER A 212 8.93 -15.46 2.83
N ASP A 213 9.78 -14.71 2.11
CA ASP A 213 10.15 -13.36 2.51
C ASP A 213 8.90 -12.50 2.73
N TYR A 214 7.88 -12.65 1.87
CA TYR A 214 6.61 -11.93 2.02
C TYR A 214 5.86 -12.33 3.30
N ASP A 215 5.70 -13.63 3.55
CA ASP A 215 4.96 -14.15 4.70
C ASP A 215 5.60 -13.71 6.01
N PHE A 216 6.94 -13.74 6.08
CA PHE A 216 7.68 -13.27 7.24
C PHE A 216 7.44 -11.79 7.50
N VAL A 217 7.57 -10.94 6.47
CA VAL A 217 7.39 -9.49 6.62
C VAL A 217 5.94 -9.16 6.99
N VAL A 218 4.95 -9.84 6.41
CA VAL A 218 3.53 -9.68 6.77
C VAL A 218 3.25 -10.17 8.18
N LYS A 219 3.85 -11.28 8.60
CA LYS A 219 3.77 -11.79 9.98
C LYS A 219 4.34 -10.77 10.96
N ALA A 220 5.50 -10.20 10.66
CA ALA A 220 6.10 -9.12 11.44
C ALA A 220 5.18 -7.90 11.52
N ALA A 221 4.64 -7.48 10.37
CA ALA A 221 3.76 -6.32 10.28
C ALA A 221 2.49 -6.50 11.12
N LYS A 222 1.82 -7.65 10.99
CA LYS A 222 0.66 -8.02 11.80
C LYS A 222 1.01 -8.10 13.28
N LYS A 223 2.20 -8.61 13.64
CA LYS A 223 2.62 -8.74 15.05
C LYS A 223 2.68 -7.38 15.75
N PHE A 224 3.23 -6.36 15.07
CA PHE A 224 3.52 -5.06 15.69
C PHE A 224 2.61 -3.90 15.29
N ASN A 225 1.54 -4.15 14.52
CA ASN A 225 0.67 -3.12 13.92
C ASN A 225 1.43 -2.20 12.95
N TYR A 226 2.15 -2.82 12.03
CA TYR A 226 2.89 -2.13 10.99
C TYR A 226 2.18 -2.36 9.66
N GLU A 227 2.41 -1.45 8.74
CA GLU A 227 2.04 -1.56 7.35
C GLU A 227 3.26 -1.99 6.55
N PHE A 228 3.01 -2.82 5.54
CA PHE A 228 4.01 -3.26 4.59
C PHE A 228 3.49 -3.06 3.17
N PHE A 229 3.97 -2.03 2.48
CA PHE A 229 3.47 -1.67 1.16
C PHE A 229 4.52 -0.99 0.28
N VAL A 230 4.19 -0.84 -1.00
CA VAL A 230 5.01 -0.13 -1.97
C VAL A 230 4.20 1.01 -2.56
N ASP A 231 4.78 2.21 -2.58
CA ASP A 231 4.25 3.36 -3.32
C ASP A 231 5.33 3.82 -4.31
N ARG A 232 5.05 3.75 -5.61
CA ARG A 232 5.95 4.23 -6.67
C ARG A 232 7.41 3.74 -6.53
N GLY A 233 7.55 2.46 -6.17
CA GLY A 233 8.84 1.78 -6.01
C GLY A 233 9.48 1.92 -4.63
N GLU A 234 8.89 2.74 -3.76
CA GLU A 234 9.36 2.94 -2.39
C GLU A 234 8.71 1.92 -1.47
N VAL A 235 9.53 1.09 -0.83
CA VAL A 235 9.05 0.03 0.07
C VAL A 235 8.95 0.58 1.48
N TYR A 236 7.78 0.48 2.09
CA TYR A 236 7.51 0.94 3.45
C TYR A 236 7.24 -0.24 4.38
N PHE A 237 7.99 -0.31 5.47
CA PHE A 237 7.68 -1.10 6.66
C PHE A 237 7.66 -0.16 7.87
N ARG A 238 6.47 0.30 8.25
CA ARG A 238 6.31 1.35 9.27
C ARG A 238 5.11 1.11 10.15
N LYS A 239 5.07 1.74 11.33
CA LYS A 239 3.87 1.72 12.18
C LYS A 239 2.65 2.19 11.39
N ALA A 240 1.56 1.43 11.48
CA ALA A 240 0.34 1.70 10.74
C ALA A 240 -0.20 3.09 11.06
N LYS A 241 -0.64 3.83 10.03
CA LYS A 241 -1.24 5.18 10.16
C LYS A 241 -0.39 6.18 10.94
N SER A 242 0.94 5.97 10.96
CA SER A 242 1.87 6.88 11.64
C SER A 242 1.93 8.26 10.98
N ASP A 243 1.59 8.35 9.70
CA ASP A 243 1.41 9.61 8.98
C ASP A 243 -0.06 10.06 9.03
N ALA A 244 -0.35 10.94 9.98
CA ALA A 244 -1.70 11.49 10.20
C ALA A 244 -2.04 12.68 9.27
N SER A 245 -1.20 12.98 8.28
CA SER A 245 -1.45 14.12 7.41
C SER A 245 -2.61 13.87 6.44
N ILE A 246 -3.38 14.92 6.22
CA ILE A 246 -4.49 14.93 5.27
C ILE A 246 -3.92 15.33 3.90
N LEU A 247 -4.01 14.42 2.93
CA LEU A 247 -3.62 14.70 1.55
C LEU A 247 -4.48 15.80 0.95
N MET A 248 -5.80 15.68 1.08
CA MET A 248 -6.75 16.55 0.38
C MET A 248 -8.10 16.57 1.09
N GLU A 249 -8.80 17.71 0.98
CA GLU A 249 -10.24 17.78 1.24
C GLU A 249 -11.02 17.51 -0.05
N LEU A 250 -11.98 16.58 0.02
CA LEU A 250 -12.83 16.15 -1.08
C LEU A 250 -14.28 16.52 -0.79
N GLY A 251 -14.95 17.04 -1.80
CA GLY A 251 -16.36 17.41 -1.72
C GLY A 251 -16.98 17.49 -3.11
N VAL A 252 -18.30 17.59 -3.17
CA VAL A 252 -19.00 17.74 -4.45
C VAL A 252 -18.62 19.09 -5.06
N GLY A 253 -18.12 19.07 -6.30
CA GLY A 253 -17.53 20.24 -6.97
C GLY A 253 -16.07 20.53 -6.57
N SER A 254 -15.49 19.75 -5.66
CA SER A 254 -14.10 19.85 -5.21
C SER A 254 -13.42 18.48 -5.17
N GLY A 255 -13.41 17.79 -6.32
CA GLY A 255 -12.67 16.54 -6.52
C GLY A 255 -13.50 15.27 -6.42
N LEU A 256 -14.69 15.30 -5.84
CA LEU A 256 -15.54 14.13 -5.71
C LEU A 256 -16.57 14.07 -6.85
N VAL A 257 -16.61 12.95 -7.59
CA VAL A 257 -17.53 12.67 -8.70
C VAL A 257 -18.65 11.74 -8.25
N ASP A 258 -18.28 10.54 -7.80
CA ASP A 258 -19.19 9.52 -7.28
C ASP A 258 -18.65 9.02 -5.94
N PHE A 259 -19.53 8.62 -5.03
CA PHE A 259 -19.11 8.07 -3.74
C PHE A 259 -20.18 7.23 -3.06
N GLU A 260 -19.70 6.28 -2.27
CA GLU A 260 -20.47 5.54 -1.28
C GLU A 260 -19.73 5.61 0.06
N ILE A 261 -20.43 6.08 1.10
CA ILE A 261 -19.92 6.09 2.47
C ILE A 261 -20.83 5.21 3.33
N GLY A 262 -20.22 4.20 3.94
CA GLY A 262 -20.91 3.24 4.80
C GLY A 262 -20.43 3.32 6.24
N TYR A 263 -21.33 3.07 7.18
CA TYR A 263 -20.99 2.85 8.58
C TYR A 263 -21.59 1.53 9.07
N ASP A 264 -20.74 0.57 9.42
CA ASP A 264 -21.13 -0.76 9.86
C ASP A 264 -20.61 -1.07 11.26
N ILE A 265 -21.51 -1.51 12.14
CA ILE A 265 -21.16 -1.93 13.50
C ILE A 265 -20.98 -3.45 13.62
N THR A 266 -21.27 -4.20 12.56
CA THR A 266 -21.05 -5.66 12.54
C THR A 266 -19.56 -5.97 12.69
N GLY A 267 -19.23 -6.98 13.49
CA GLY A 267 -17.84 -7.35 13.78
C GLY A 267 -17.08 -6.38 14.71
N LEU A 268 -17.68 -5.26 15.14
CA LEU A 268 -17.13 -4.44 16.21
C LEU A 268 -17.35 -5.08 17.59
N VAL A 269 -16.44 -4.81 18.52
CA VAL A 269 -16.57 -5.27 19.91
C VAL A 269 -16.31 -4.17 20.92
N GLY A 270 -16.96 -4.23 22.09
CA GLY A 270 -16.71 -3.27 23.15
C GLY A 270 -15.30 -3.38 23.74
N ASN A 271 -14.77 -4.61 23.82
CA ASN A 271 -13.48 -4.89 24.43
C ASN A 271 -12.71 -5.96 23.64
N VAL A 272 -11.41 -5.74 23.46
CA VAL A 272 -10.46 -6.74 23.00
C VAL A 272 -9.65 -7.21 24.19
N GLU A 273 -9.51 -8.53 24.34
CA GLU A 273 -8.72 -9.15 25.40
C GLU A 273 -7.67 -10.05 24.75
N VAL A 274 -6.41 -9.84 25.10
CA VAL A 274 -5.29 -10.71 24.69
C VAL A 274 -4.86 -11.51 25.91
N ARG A 275 -4.73 -12.82 25.73
CA ARG A 275 -4.27 -13.76 26.75
C ARG A 275 -3.05 -14.52 26.25
N SER A 276 -2.08 -14.67 27.12
CA SER A 276 -0.92 -15.52 26.91
C SER A 276 -0.50 -16.18 28.22
N MET A 277 0.41 -17.14 28.15
CA MET A 277 1.09 -17.71 29.30
C MET A 277 2.59 -17.58 29.05
N ASN A 278 3.31 -16.91 29.94
CA ASN A 278 4.75 -16.79 29.82
C ASN A 278 5.38 -18.18 30.00
N PRO A 279 6.11 -18.71 28.99
CA PRO A 279 6.61 -20.08 29.02
C PRO A 279 7.71 -20.30 30.06
N GLY A 280 8.48 -19.26 30.41
CA GLY A 280 9.55 -19.35 31.41
C GLY A 280 9.05 -19.32 32.86
N THR A 281 7.93 -18.66 33.12
CA THR A 281 7.39 -18.47 34.48
C THR A 281 6.07 -19.20 34.74
N GLY A 282 5.39 -19.69 33.71
CA GLY A 282 4.05 -20.29 33.77
C GLY A 282 2.94 -19.30 34.15
N LYS A 283 3.24 -18.00 34.24
CA LYS A 283 2.26 -16.97 34.63
C LYS A 283 1.38 -16.57 33.46
N VAL A 284 0.07 -16.49 33.70
CA VAL A 284 -0.89 -15.96 32.73
C VAL A 284 -0.71 -14.46 32.60
N ILE A 285 -0.62 -13.99 31.37
CA ILE A 285 -0.60 -12.58 30.98
C ILE A 285 -1.96 -12.24 30.36
N THR A 286 -2.56 -11.13 30.76
CA THR A 286 -3.83 -10.68 30.20
C THR A 286 -3.80 -9.17 30.00
N ALA A 287 -4.09 -8.75 28.77
CA ALA A 287 -4.25 -7.35 28.40
C ALA A 287 -5.66 -7.11 27.89
N LYS A 288 -6.23 -5.94 28.18
CA LYS A 288 -7.57 -5.55 27.74
C LYS A 288 -7.54 -4.16 27.14
N LYS A 289 -8.16 -3.99 25.98
CA LYS A 289 -8.34 -2.70 25.33
C LYS A 289 -9.81 -2.48 25.02
N LYS A 290 -10.38 -1.41 25.58
CA LYS A 290 -11.75 -0.98 25.30
C LYS A 290 -11.79 -0.11 24.05
N LEU A 291 -12.77 -0.31 23.19
CA LEU A 291 -13.03 0.60 22.06
C LEU A 291 -13.78 1.83 22.59
N THR A 292 -13.21 3.01 22.35
CA THR A 292 -13.73 4.30 22.84
C THR A 292 -14.22 5.23 21.73
N ASN A 293 -14.02 4.84 20.47
CA ASN A 293 -14.40 5.58 19.27
C ASN A 293 -15.90 5.90 19.21
N ASN A 294 -16.25 6.97 18.52
CA ASN A 294 -17.65 7.30 18.24
C ASN A 294 -18.20 6.33 17.19
N LEU A 295 -19.12 5.44 17.59
CA LEU A 295 -19.69 4.43 16.68
C LEU A 295 -20.89 4.91 15.86
N SER A 296 -21.52 6.01 16.27
CA SER A 296 -22.68 6.58 15.61
C SER A 296 -22.91 8.02 16.07
N THR A 297 -23.80 8.74 15.40
CA THR A 297 -24.31 10.05 15.84
C THR A 297 -25.09 9.95 17.16
N GLY A 298 -25.72 8.80 17.44
CA GLY A 298 -26.43 8.50 18.70
C GLY A 298 -25.68 7.57 19.66
N THR A 299 -26.41 7.04 20.65
CA THR A 299 -25.87 6.13 21.70
C THR A 299 -26.27 4.67 21.52
N ARG A 300 -27.25 4.36 20.65
CA ARG A 300 -27.80 3.00 20.47
C ARG A 300 -26.74 1.98 20.06
N ALA A 301 -25.89 2.31 19.08
CA ALA A 301 -24.80 1.43 18.64
C ALA A 301 -23.85 1.08 19.80
N LYS A 302 -23.46 2.09 20.59
CA LYS A 302 -22.62 1.90 21.78
C LYS A 302 -23.31 1.00 22.82
N GLY A 303 -24.62 1.13 23.00
CA GLY A 303 -25.40 0.27 23.88
C GLY A 303 -25.33 -1.22 23.49
N ILE A 304 -25.43 -1.53 22.20
CA ILE A 304 -25.37 -2.90 21.68
C ILE A 304 -23.95 -3.49 21.79
N ILE A 305 -22.92 -2.70 21.48
CA ILE A 305 -21.54 -3.19 21.35
C ILE A 305 -20.76 -3.16 22.68
N SER A 306 -21.07 -2.25 23.60
CA SER A 306 -20.21 -1.99 24.78
C SER A 306 -19.96 -3.19 25.71
N SER A 307 -20.90 -4.14 25.78
CA SER A 307 -20.79 -5.35 26.60
C SER A 307 -20.12 -6.51 25.88
N SER A 308 -19.95 -6.44 24.55
CA SER A 308 -19.31 -7.50 23.78
C SER A 308 -17.80 -7.48 23.95
N LYS A 309 -17.18 -8.66 23.78
CA LYS A 309 -15.74 -8.81 23.84
C LYS A 309 -15.23 -9.83 22.82
N LYS A 310 -13.99 -9.65 22.39
CA LYS A 310 -13.24 -10.62 21.58
C LYS A 310 -11.97 -11.01 22.31
N VAL A 311 -11.76 -12.31 22.50
CA VAL A 311 -10.60 -12.86 23.21
C VAL A 311 -9.66 -13.48 22.20
N TYR A 312 -8.39 -13.09 22.25
CA TYR A 312 -7.31 -13.61 21.43
C TYR A 312 -6.31 -14.33 22.33
N ILE A 313 -5.96 -15.55 21.96
CA ILE A 313 -4.88 -16.30 22.61
C ILE A 313 -3.65 -16.16 21.71
N ASP A 314 -2.59 -15.55 22.22
CA ASP A 314 -1.37 -15.30 21.47
C ASP A 314 -0.16 -15.86 22.24
N PRO A 315 0.31 -17.08 21.91
CA PRO A 315 1.40 -17.72 22.65
C PRO A 315 2.76 -17.04 22.40
N THR A 316 2.85 -16.11 21.44
CA THR A 316 4.10 -15.42 21.11
C THR A 316 4.36 -14.19 21.99
N VAL A 317 3.36 -13.81 22.81
CA VAL A 317 3.43 -12.70 23.76
C VAL A 317 3.97 -13.22 25.09
N THR A 318 5.13 -12.73 25.52
CA THR A 318 5.81 -13.18 26.75
C THR A 318 5.87 -12.13 27.84
N THR A 319 5.53 -10.87 27.56
CA THR A 319 5.49 -9.77 28.53
C THR A 319 4.14 -9.04 28.54
N GLN A 320 3.89 -8.27 29.61
CA GLN A 320 2.66 -7.46 29.71
C GLN A 320 2.65 -6.35 28.65
N GLU A 321 3.79 -5.72 28.39
CA GLU A 321 3.93 -4.65 27.39
C GLU A 321 3.60 -5.16 25.97
N GLN A 322 4.06 -6.37 25.62
CA GLN A 322 3.71 -7.02 24.38
C GLN A 322 2.21 -7.33 24.29
N ALA A 323 1.59 -7.77 25.39
CA ALA A 323 0.16 -8.04 25.45
C ALA A 323 -0.67 -6.75 25.26
N ASP A 324 -0.26 -5.66 25.90
CA ASP A 324 -0.92 -4.36 25.80
C ASP A 324 -0.81 -3.78 24.38
N ALA A 325 0.38 -3.88 23.77
CA ALA A 325 0.59 -3.49 22.37
C ALA A 325 -0.27 -4.32 21.42
N ARG A 326 -0.34 -5.65 21.63
CA ARG A 326 -1.18 -6.57 20.85
C ARG A 326 -2.66 -6.27 20.98
N ALA A 327 -3.14 -5.97 22.20
CA ALA A 327 -4.52 -5.61 22.44
C ALA A 327 -4.87 -4.25 21.81
N ALA A 328 -3.95 -3.28 21.85
CA ALA A 328 -4.11 -1.98 21.20
C ALA A 328 -4.21 -2.11 19.66
N TYR A 329 -3.33 -2.90 19.05
CA TYR A 329 -3.37 -3.25 17.62
C TYR A 329 -4.74 -3.81 17.21
N LEU A 330 -5.15 -4.89 17.86
CA LEU A 330 -6.38 -5.60 17.49
C LEU A 330 -7.62 -4.71 17.69
N ALA A 331 -7.61 -3.84 18.71
CA ALA A 331 -8.68 -2.87 18.91
C ALA A 331 -8.72 -1.80 17.81
N GLU A 332 -7.57 -1.32 17.34
CA GLU A 332 -7.48 -0.38 16.21
C GLU A 332 -7.90 -1.04 14.90
N GLU A 333 -7.42 -2.25 14.61
CA GLU A 333 -7.81 -2.98 13.41
C GLU A 333 -9.34 -3.22 13.36
N ILE A 334 -9.94 -3.53 14.50
CA ILE A 334 -11.40 -3.68 14.62
C ILE A 334 -12.09 -2.32 14.45
N SER A 335 -11.59 -1.23 15.03
CA SER A 335 -12.27 0.07 14.95
C SER A 335 -12.36 0.58 13.52
N TYR A 336 -11.32 0.37 12.68
CA TYR A 336 -11.33 0.74 11.26
C TYR A 336 -12.26 -0.09 10.37
N ARG A 337 -13.02 -1.05 10.93
CA ARG A 337 -14.14 -1.72 10.22
C ARG A 337 -15.40 -0.88 10.24
N LEU A 338 -15.44 0.17 11.06
CA LEU A 338 -16.63 0.98 11.28
C LEU A 338 -17.04 1.76 10.04
N GLY A 339 -16.14 2.55 9.46
CA GLY A 339 -16.45 3.42 8.32
C GLY A 339 -15.77 2.95 7.05
N SER A 340 -16.49 2.98 5.93
CA SER A 340 -15.96 2.78 4.59
C SER A 340 -16.23 4.01 3.72
N LEU A 341 -15.30 4.30 2.82
CA LEU A 341 -15.45 5.25 1.72
C LEU A 341 -14.97 4.56 0.46
N GLU A 342 -15.82 4.51 -0.54
CA GLU A 342 -15.46 4.25 -1.93
C GLU A 342 -15.84 5.48 -2.75
N CYS A 343 -14.91 6.09 -3.47
CA CYS A 343 -15.24 7.26 -4.29
C CYS A 343 -14.39 7.38 -5.55
N THR A 344 -14.97 8.01 -6.57
CA THR A 344 -14.32 8.34 -7.83
C THR A 344 -14.04 9.84 -7.88
N CYS A 345 -12.81 10.17 -8.28
CA CYS A 345 -12.34 11.52 -8.55
C CYS A 345 -12.00 11.67 -10.04
N PRO A 346 -11.82 12.90 -10.57
CA PRO A 346 -10.98 13.09 -11.75
C PRO A 346 -9.63 12.40 -11.53
N GLY A 347 -8.96 11.97 -12.61
CA GLY A 347 -7.66 11.34 -12.47
C GLY A 347 -6.67 12.27 -11.77
N ILE A 348 -6.29 11.96 -10.53
CA ILE A 348 -5.38 12.75 -9.71
C ILE A 348 -4.21 11.84 -9.35
N PRO A 349 -3.09 11.89 -10.08
CA PRO A 349 -1.96 10.99 -9.87
C PRO A 349 -1.18 11.29 -8.58
N ASP A 350 -1.46 12.40 -7.89
CA ASP A 350 -0.88 12.76 -6.60
C ASP A 350 -1.48 11.97 -5.41
N LEU A 351 -2.64 11.32 -5.59
CA LEU A 351 -3.30 10.54 -4.55
C LEU A 351 -2.55 9.23 -4.32
N VAL A 352 -2.28 8.90 -3.05
CA VAL A 352 -1.52 7.72 -2.66
C VAL A 352 -2.15 7.02 -1.46
N PRO A 353 -2.01 5.69 -1.32
CA PRO A 353 -2.45 4.99 -0.13
C PRO A 353 -1.56 5.34 1.07
N GLY A 354 -1.98 4.96 2.27
CA GLY A 354 -1.17 5.17 3.47
C GLY A 354 -1.27 6.57 4.09
N ARG A 355 -2.31 7.33 3.73
CA ARG A 355 -2.56 8.72 4.19
C ARG A 355 -4.05 8.95 4.39
N PHE A 356 -4.42 10.13 4.88
CA PHE A 356 -5.83 10.48 5.09
C PHE A 356 -6.37 11.42 4.01
N VAL A 357 -7.65 11.27 3.67
CA VAL A 357 -8.46 12.30 3.00
C VAL A 357 -9.58 12.74 3.93
N LYS A 358 -10.09 13.94 3.71
CA LYS A 358 -11.22 14.47 4.47
C LYS A 358 -12.37 14.77 3.52
N VAL A 359 -13.51 14.13 3.72
CA VAL A 359 -14.74 14.45 3.01
C VAL A 359 -15.42 15.62 3.71
N THR A 360 -15.83 16.64 2.96
CA THR A 360 -16.42 17.88 3.49
C THR A 360 -17.57 18.39 2.64
N GLY A 361 -18.43 19.22 3.25
CA GLY A 361 -19.48 19.97 2.53
C GLY A 361 -20.76 19.16 2.28
N LEU A 362 -20.89 17.97 2.87
CA LEU A 362 -22.03 17.08 2.75
C LEU A 362 -22.82 16.94 4.06
N GLY A 363 -22.26 17.46 5.16
CA GLY A 363 -22.84 17.40 6.49
C GLY A 363 -22.51 16.11 7.23
N VAL A 364 -22.58 16.16 8.57
CA VAL A 364 -22.31 15.00 9.42
C VAL A 364 -23.44 13.97 9.30
N PRO A 365 -23.16 12.66 9.20
CA PRO A 365 -21.86 11.99 9.38
C PRO A 365 -21.06 11.76 8.10
N VAL A 366 -21.49 12.27 6.95
CA VAL A 366 -20.78 12.10 5.69
C VAL A 366 -19.44 12.85 5.72
N ASP A 367 -19.45 14.05 6.30
CA ASP A 367 -18.23 14.82 6.60
C ASP A 367 -17.37 14.08 7.63
N ASN A 368 -16.28 13.44 7.16
CA ASN A 368 -15.40 12.64 8.00
C ASN A 368 -13.98 12.53 7.42
N THR A 369 -13.06 11.96 8.18
CA THR A 369 -11.67 11.71 7.79
C THR A 369 -11.47 10.22 7.59
N PHE A 370 -11.00 9.84 6.41
CA PHE A 370 -10.82 8.46 6.00
C PHE A 370 -9.36 8.17 5.67
N TYR A 371 -8.86 7.03 6.14
CA TYR A 371 -7.54 6.51 5.83
C TYR A 371 -7.58 5.75 4.51
N ILE A 372 -6.83 6.21 3.51
CA ILE A 372 -6.79 5.61 2.18
C ILE A 372 -6.03 4.29 2.25
N THR A 373 -6.75 3.20 1.96
CA THR A 373 -6.17 1.86 1.88
C THR A 373 -5.76 1.49 0.46
N SER A 374 -6.51 1.94 -0.54
CA SER A 374 -6.18 1.70 -1.95
C SER A 374 -6.47 2.93 -2.81
N VAL A 375 -5.62 3.14 -3.82
CA VAL A 375 -5.80 4.10 -4.90
C VAL A 375 -5.76 3.33 -6.20
N ILE A 376 -6.81 3.46 -7.00
CA ILE A 376 -6.94 2.80 -8.29
C ILE A 376 -6.98 3.88 -9.37
N HIS A 377 -5.99 3.89 -10.26
CA HIS A 377 -5.97 4.74 -11.43
C HIS A 377 -6.44 3.95 -12.65
N GLU A 378 -7.44 4.46 -13.35
CA GLU A 378 -7.98 3.85 -14.56
C GLU A 378 -7.87 4.86 -15.70
N PHE A 379 -7.20 4.47 -16.78
CA PHE A 379 -7.08 5.26 -17.99
C PHE A 379 -7.54 4.41 -19.18
N ARG A 380 -8.53 4.91 -19.91
CA ARG A 380 -9.02 4.37 -21.18
C ARG A 380 -9.27 5.50 -22.16
N GLU A 381 -9.16 5.23 -23.45
CA GLU A 381 -9.41 6.24 -24.48
C GLU A 381 -10.86 6.77 -24.45
N ASP A 382 -11.83 5.92 -24.14
CA ASP A 382 -13.26 6.24 -24.17
C ASP A 382 -13.75 6.94 -22.90
N THR A 383 -13.27 6.53 -21.73
CA THR A 383 -13.69 7.08 -20.43
C THR A 383 -12.74 8.14 -19.86
N GLY A 384 -11.56 8.30 -20.47
CA GLY A 384 -10.49 9.16 -19.97
C GLY A 384 -9.81 8.60 -18.72
N TYR A 385 -9.32 9.50 -17.86
CA TYR A 385 -8.58 9.16 -16.64
C TYR A 385 -9.40 9.43 -15.37
N ARG A 386 -9.57 8.39 -14.55
CA ARG A 386 -10.22 8.43 -13.24
C ARG A 386 -9.30 7.90 -12.15
N THR A 387 -9.52 8.39 -10.93
CA THR A 387 -8.90 7.85 -9.72
C THR A 387 -10.00 7.43 -8.76
N ARG A 388 -10.06 6.14 -8.44
CA ARG A 388 -10.94 5.57 -7.42
C ARG A 388 -10.17 5.39 -6.11
N LEU A 389 -10.79 5.74 -5.00
CA LEU A 389 -10.24 5.58 -3.66
C LEU A 389 -11.06 4.57 -2.88
N ILE A 390 -10.37 3.72 -2.13
CA ILE A 390 -10.96 2.90 -1.07
C ILE A 390 -10.31 3.35 0.24
N ALA A 391 -11.13 3.76 1.20
CA ALA A 391 -10.65 4.30 2.46
C ALA A 391 -11.54 3.88 3.64
N LYS A 392 -11.00 3.97 4.86
CA LYS A 392 -11.65 3.50 6.09
C LYS A 392 -11.59 4.53 7.21
N ALA A 393 -12.61 4.57 8.05
CA ALA A 393 -12.66 5.42 9.24
C ALA A 393 -12.89 4.58 10.50
N SER A 394 -12.26 4.98 11.60
CA SER A 394 -12.40 4.33 12.91
C SER A 394 -13.48 4.94 13.79
N GLU A 395 -14.09 6.05 13.35
CA GLU A 395 -15.12 6.76 14.08
C GLU A 395 -16.08 7.52 13.16
N VAL A 396 -17.27 7.79 13.67
CA VAL A 396 -18.27 8.68 13.08
C VAL A 396 -18.09 10.08 13.66
N ARG A 397 -18.03 11.13 12.83
CA ARG A 397 -18.07 12.51 13.31
C ARG A 397 -19.45 12.88 13.87
N LYS A 398 -19.47 13.88 14.74
CA LYS A 398 -20.68 14.40 15.39
C LYS A 398 -20.84 15.87 15.11
#